data_AF-K1XPR9-F1
#
_entry.id   AF-K1XPR9-F1
#
_cell.length_a   1.000
_cell.length_b   1.000
_cell.length_c   1.000
_cell.angle_alpha   90.00
_cell.angle_beta   90.00
_cell.angle_gamma   90.00
#
_symmetry.space_group_name_H-M   'P 1'
#
loop_
_entity.id
_entity.type
_entity.pdbx_description
1 polymer ?
#
loop_
_entity_poly.entity_id
_entity_poly.type
_entity_poly.pdbx_seq_one_letter_code
_entity_poly.pdbx_strand_id
1 'polypeptide(L)'
;MKFIPAIISIAISILSYFIINWILEKYTNDPHSELDAFVTVGSMLATYWVTKKHIEHWILWIIADAVAVYLYVQQGLYATTILYVIYIIAAVAGYIHWRKFPRV
;
A
#
# COMPACT_ATOMS: atom_id res chain seq x y z
N MET A 1 -1.30 -17.35 -17.84
CA MET A 1 -2.00 -17.73 -16.59
C MET A 1 -1.67 -16.85 -15.36
N LYS A 2 -0.81 -15.81 -15.43
CA LYS A 2 -0.52 -14.89 -14.30
C LYS A 2 -1.59 -13.82 -14.02
N PHE A 3 -2.50 -13.55 -14.97
CA PHE A 3 -3.52 -12.49 -14.82
C PHE A 3 -4.69 -12.86 -13.91
N ILE A 4 -5.14 -14.11 -13.94
CA ILE A 4 -6.24 -14.60 -13.10
C ILE A 4 -5.92 -14.44 -11.59
N PRO A 5 -4.76 -14.90 -11.08
CA PRO A 5 -4.43 -14.70 -9.66
C PRO A 5 -4.25 -13.22 -9.29
N ALA A 6 -3.78 -12.37 -10.22
CA ALA A 6 -3.68 -10.93 -9.97
C ALA A 6 -5.07 -10.29 -9.81
N ILE A 7 -6.01 -10.57 -10.72
CA ILE A 7 -7.39 -10.06 -10.64
C ILE A 7 -8.08 -10.53 -9.36
N ILE A 8 -7.91 -11.81 -9.00
CA ILE A 8 -8.46 -12.35 -7.75
C ILE A 8 -7.88 -11.60 -6.54
N SER A 9 -6.56 -11.37 -6.50
CA SER A 9 -5.95 -10.63 -5.38
C SER A 9 -6.45 -9.19 -5.28
N ILE A 10 -6.68 -8.51 -6.40
CA ILE A 10 -7.26 -7.15 -6.42
C ILE A 10 -8.70 -7.18 -5.90
N ALA A 11 -9.51 -8.13 -6.36
CA ALA A 11 -10.89 -8.28 -5.89
C ALA A 11 -10.96 -8.56 -4.39
N ILE A 12 -10.08 -9.43 -3.88
CA ILE A 12 -9.95 -9.71 -2.45
C ILE A 12 -9.54 -8.44 -1.70
N SER A 13 -8.56 -7.67 -2.20
CA SER A 13 -8.16 -6.41 -1.58
C SER A 13 -9.30 -5.40 -1.52
N ILE A 14 -10.09 -5.25 -2.59
CA ILE A 14 -11.28 -4.37 -2.57
C ILE A 14 -12.26 -4.81 -1.48
N LEU A 15 -12.53 -6.11 -1.35
CA LEU A 15 -13.38 -6.61 -0.28
C LEU A 15 -12.79 -6.36 1.11
N SER A 16 -11.49 -6.61 1.28
CA SER A 16 -10.77 -6.34 2.53
C SER A 16 -10.79 -4.87 2.92
N TYR A 17 -10.77 -3.95 1.94
CA TYR A 17 -10.89 -2.50 2.19
C TYR A 17 -12.20 -2.16 2.89
N PHE A 18 -13.33 -2.64 2.37
CA PHE A 18 -14.63 -2.38 3.01
C PHE A 18 -14.73 -3.01 4.41
N ILE A 19 -14.17 -4.20 4.59
CA ILE A 19 -14.14 -4.87 5.89
C ILE A 19 -13.30 -4.07 6.91
N ILE A 20 -12.09 -3.66 6.53
CA ILE A 20 -11.20 -2.91 7.42
C ILE A 20 -11.77 -1.53 7.72
N ASN A 21 -12.28 -0.82 6.72
CA ASN A 21 -12.90 0.49 6.95
C ASN A 21 -14.09 0.37 7.92
N TRP A 22 -14.97 -0.62 7.75
CA TRP A 22 -16.08 -0.87 8.67
C TRP A 22 -15.62 -1.19 10.10
N ILE A 23 -14.53 -1.94 10.26
CA ILE A 23 -13.93 -2.22 11.57
C ILE A 23 -13.39 -0.92 12.19
N LEU A 24 -12.64 -0.12 11.43
CA LEU A 24 -12.05 1.12 11.93
C LEU A 24 -13.11 2.13 12.36
N GLU A 25 -14.13 2.35 11.53
CA GLU A 25 -15.28 3.24 11.84
C GLU A 25 -15.99 2.80 13.12
N LYS A 26 -16.24 1.49 13.27
CA LYS A 26 -17.04 0.97 14.38
C LYS A 26 -16.29 0.91 15.71
N TYR A 27 -14.99 0.66 15.68
CA TYR A 27 -14.22 0.36 16.90
C TYR A 27 -13.20 1.43 17.29
N THR A 28 -12.77 2.31 16.38
CA THR A 28 -11.62 3.20 16.61
C THR A 28 -12.00 4.69 16.62
N ASN A 29 -13.22 5.07 16.18
CA ASN A 29 -13.63 6.48 16.00
C ASN A 29 -12.59 7.30 15.22
N ASP A 30 -11.93 6.68 14.25
CA ASP A 30 -10.91 7.30 13.44
C ASP A 30 -11.56 8.17 12.35
N PRO A 31 -11.34 9.50 12.34
CA PRO A 31 -11.92 10.40 11.34
C PRO A 31 -11.39 10.19 9.92
N HIS A 32 -10.31 9.40 9.74
CA HIS A 32 -9.71 9.13 8.44
C HIS A 32 -9.65 7.62 8.11
N SER A 33 -10.58 6.85 8.66
CA SER A 33 -10.66 5.39 8.51
C SER A 33 -10.57 4.91 7.06
N GLU A 34 -11.11 5.68 6.11
CA GLU A 34 -11.03 5.38 4.68
C GLU A 34 -9.59 5.37 4.17
N LEU A 35 -8.79 6.37 4.54
CA LEU A 35 -7.39 6.47 4.12
C LEU A 35 -6.53 5.43 4.84
N ASP A 36 -6.75 5.20 6.13
CA ASP A 36 -6.03 4.18 6.90
C ASP A 36 -6.33 2.76 6.37
N ALA A 37 -7.59 2.46 6.05
CA ALA A 37 -7.97 1.21 5.40
C ALA A 37 -7.32 1.05 4.02
N PHE A 38 -7.27 2.13 3.23
CA PHE A 38 -6.62 2.13 1.92
C PHE A 38 -5.13 1.83 2.02
N VAL A 39 -4.39 2.55 2.89
CA VAL A 39 -2.95 2.36 3.10
C VAL A 39 -2.67 0.93 3.56
N THR A 40 -3.47 0.41 4.49
CA THR A 40 -3.34 -0.96 5.02
C THR A 40 -3.50 -2.01 3.93
N VAL A 41 -4.62 -1.97 3.19
CA VAL A 41 -4.93 -2.96 2.16
C VAL A 41 -4.00 -2.85 0.96
N GLY A 42 -3.67 -1.63 0.53
CA GLY A 42 -2.71 -1.37 -0.54
C GLY A 42 -1.34 -1.95 -0.22
N SER A 43 -0.87 -1.76 1.02
CA SER A 43 0.40 -2.32 1.50
C SER A 43 0.38 -3.84 1.58
N MET A 44 -0.74 -4.44 2.02
CA MET A 44 -0.91 -5.90 2.02
C MET A 44 -0.89 -6.49 0.60
N LEU A 45 -1.56 -5.84 -0.36
CA LEU A 45 -1.54 -6.26 -1.76
C LEU A 45 -0.15 -6.15 -2.37
N ALA A 46 0.55 -5.04 -2.14
CA ALA A 46 1.93 -4.85 -2.57
C ALA A 46 2.86 -5.93 -1.98
N THR A 47 2.70 -6.24 -0.69
CA THR A 47 3.45 -7.31 -0.01
C THR A 47 3.13 -8.69 -0.60
N TYR A 48 1.88 -8.96 -0.96
CA TYR A 48 1.54 -10.18 -1.67
C TYR A 48 2.20 -10.23 -3.06
N TRP A 49 2.14 -9.13 -3.81
CA TRP A 49 2.67 -9.03 -5.17
C TRP A 49 4.19 -9.13 -5.24
N VAL A 50 4.93 -8.66 -4.23
CA VAL A 50 6.39 -8.86 -4.19
C VAL A 50 6.74 -10.34 -4.10
N THR A 51 5.98 -11.16 -3.34
CA THR A 51 6.21 -12.62 -3.28
C THR A 51 5.96 -13.33 -4.62
N LYS A 52 5.13 -12.73 -5.47
CA LYS A 52 4.81 -13.21 -6.82
C LYS A 52 5.67 -12.56 -7.90
N LYS A 53 6.61 -11.69 -7.51
CA LYS A 53 7.54 -10.97 -8.39
C LYS A 53 6.84 -10.09 -9.43
N HIS A 54 5.68 -9.54 -9.10
CA HIS A 54 4.99 -8.53 -9.94
C HIS A 54 5.66 -7.18 -9.74
N ILE A 55 6.31 -6.61 -10.75
CA ILE A 55 7.05 -5.33 -10.60
C ILE A 55 6.17 -4.16 -10.21
N GLU A 56 4.87 -4.25 -10.47
CA GLU A 56 3.85 -3.27 -10.14
C GLU A 56 3.69 -3.06 -8.62
N HIS A 57 4.16 -4.00 -7.78
CA HIS A 57 4.14 -3.84 -6.32
C HIS A 57 4.86 -2.58 -5.83
N TRP A 58 5.92 -2.16 -6.52
CA TRP A 58 6.63 -0.93 -6.19
C TRP A 58 5.75 0.32 -6.36
N ILE A 59 4.90 0.33 -7.40
CA ILE A 59 3.97 1.44 -7.64
C ILE A 59 2.90 1.46 -6.55
N LEU A 60 2.42 0.28 -6.12
CA LEU A 60 1.47 0.18 -5.00
C LEU A 60 2.06 0.73 -3.69
N TRP A 61 3.31 0.40 -3.36
CA TRP A 61 3.98 0.98 -2.18
C TRP A 61 4.15 2.48 -2.30
N ILE A 62 4.57 3.01 -3.46
CA ILE A 62 4.70 4.47 -3.65
C ILE A 62 3.36 5.18 -3.41
N ILE A 63 2.26 4.65 -3.94
CA ILE A 63 0.93 5.24 -3.76
C ILE A 63 0.48 5.14 -2.29
N ALA A 64 0.61 3.96 -1.67
CA ALA A 64 0.24 3.76 -0.28
C ALA A 64 1.04 4.67 0.67
N ASP A 65 2.36 4.76 0.46
CA ASP A 65 3.23 5.58 1.29
C ASP A 65 2.96 7.08 1.10
N ALA A 66 2.62 7.52 -0.12
CA ALA A 66 2.24 8.92 -0.36
C ALA A 66 0.93 9.30 0.35
N VAL A 67 -0.06 8.41 0.35
CA VAL A 67 -1.30 8.61 1.11
C VAL A 67 -1.02 8.60 2.62
N ALA A 68 -0.15 7.71 3.09
CA ALA A 68 0.26 7.66 4.50
C ALA A 68 0.99 8.95 4.93
N VAL A 69 1.88 9.50 4.09
CA VAL A 69 2.53 10.80 4.34
C VAL A 69 1.49 11.91 4.50
N TYR A 70 0.54 12.01 3.57
CA TYR A 70 -0.53 13.00 3.65
C TYR A 70 -1.33 12.86 4.95
N LEU A 71 -1.72 11.64 5.29
CA LEU A 71 -2.49 11.32 6.48
C LEU A 71 -1.74 11.67 7.78
N TYR A 72 -0.50 11.23 7.91
CA TYR A 72 0.29 11.41 9.14
C TYR A 72 0.73 12.84 9.37
N VAL A 73 0.85 13.66 8.32
CA VAL A 73 1.03 15.12 8.47
C VAL A 73 -0.22 15.74 9.13
N GLN A 74 -1.42 15.36 8.69
CA GLN A 74 -2.67 15.87 9.30
C GLN A 74 -2.82 15.44 10.76
N GLN A 75 -2.33 14.24 11.10
CA GLN A 75 -2.36 13.70 12.46
C GLN A 75 -1.20 14.22 13.35
N GLY A 76 -0.27 15.02 12.82
CA GLY A 76 0.88 15.53 13.57
C GLY A 76 1.96 14.47 13.90
N LEU A 77 1.93 13.32 13.24
CA LEU A 77 2.84 12.19 13.46
C LEU A 77 4.14 12.34 12.64
N TYR A 78 4.90 13.40 12.90
CA TYR A 78 6.05 13.79 12.06
C TYR A 78 7.14 12.73 11.96
N ALA A 79 7.43 11.99 13.04
CA ALA A 79 8.42 10.91 13.01
C ALA A 79 8.02 9.81 12.02
N THR A 80 6.74 9.41 12.04
CA THR A 80 6.18 8.43 11.11
C THR A 80 6.14 8.98 9.70
N THR A 81 5.74 10.23 9.51
CA THR A 81 5.79 10.91 8.20
C THR A 81 7.18 10.82 7.57
N ILE A 82 8.24 11.16 8.32
CA ILE A 82 9.62 11.10 7.83
C ILE A 82 10.00 9.68 7.41
N LEU A 83 9.62 8.68 8.22
CA LEU A 83 9.85 7.27 7.89
C LEU A 83 9.18 6.88 6.56
N TYR A 84 7.93 7.28 6.35
CA TYR A 84 7.22 6.97 5.12
C TYR A 84 7.78 7.72 3.90
N VAL A 85 8.30 8.94 4.06
CA VAL A 85 9.06 9.63 2.99
C VAL A 85 10.30 8.82 2.60
N ILE A 86 11.02 8.25 3.58
CA ILE A 86 12.16 7.36 3.31
C ILE A 86 11.71 6.10 2.57
N TYR A 87 10.56 5.52 2.92
CA TYR A 87 10.00 4.36 2.21
C TYR A 87 9.62 4.68 0.76
N ILE A 88 9.05 5.86 0.47
CA ILE A 88 8.82 6.30 -0.92
C ILE A 88 10.12 6.30 -1.71
N ILE A 89 11.19 6.87 -1.15
CA ILE A 89 12.51 6.93 -1.81
C ILE A 89 13.04 5.52 -2.06
N ALA A 90 12.94 4.63 -1.06
CA ALA A 90 13.35 3.24 -1.18
C ALA A 90 12.53 2.49 -2.24
N ALA A 91 11.21 2.72 -2.31
CA ALA A 91 10.33 2.10 -3.28
C ALA A 91 10.61 2.57 -4.71
N VAL A 92 10.90 3.86 -4.92
CA VAL A 92 11.34 4.40 -6.21
C VAL A 92 12.68 3.77 -6.63
N ALA A 93 13.65 3.69 -5.71
CA ALA A 93 14.93 3.06 -5.99
C ALA A 93 14.76 1.56 -6.34
N GLY A 94 13.90 0.86 -5.61
CA GLY A 94 13.54 -0.53 -5.87
C GLY A 94 12.90 -0.73 -7.25
N TYR A 95 11.94 0.11 -7.62
CA TYR A 95 11.30 0.09 -8.94
C TYR A 95 12.32 0.26 -10.08
N ILE A 96 13.19 1.27 -9.96
CA ILE A 96 14.22 1.54 -10.97
C ILE A 96 15.21 0.37 -11.06
N HIS A 97 15.60 -0.21 -9.92
CA HIS A 97 16.52 -1.34 -9.88
C HIS A 97 15.91 -2.59 -10.52
N TRP A 98 14.68 -2.98 -10.14
CA TRP A 98 14.02 -4.18 -10.62
C TRP A 98 13.63 -4.09 -12.10
N ARG A 99 13.37 -2.89 -12.61
CA ARG A 99 13.15 -2.66 -14.04
C ARG A 99 14.34 -3.06 -14.92
N LYS A 100 15.55 -3.10 -14.36
CA LYS A 100 16.75 -3.58 -15.07
C LYS A 100 16.76 -5.10 -15.22
N PHE A 101 15.91 -5.82 -14.49
CA PHE A 101 15.82 -7.29 -14.46
C PHE A 101 14.41 -7.77 -14.82
N PRO A 102 13.95 -7.62 -16.08
CA PRO A 102 12.60 -7.97 -16.52
C PRO A 102 12.25 -9.47 -16.49
N ARG A 103 13.14 -10.35 -15.98
CA ARG A 103 12.96 -11.81 -15.97
C ARG A 103 13.37 -12.45 -14.64
N VAL A 104 12.75 -12.07 -13.53
CA VAL A 104 12.78 -12.90 -12.32
C VAL A 104 11.38 -13.23 -11.86
#